data_AF-A0A6B1FIV0-F1
#
_entry.id   AF-A0A6B1FIV0-F1
#
_cell.length_a   1.000
_cell.length_b   1.000
_cell.length_c   1.000
_cell.angle_alpha   90.00
_cell.angle_beta   90.00
_cell.angle_gamma   90.00
#
_symmetry.space_group_name_H-M   'P 1'
#
loop_
_entity.id
_entity.type
_entity.pdbx_description
1 polymer ?
#
loop_
_entity_poly.entity_id
_entity_poly.type
_entity_poly.pdbx_seq_one_letter_code
_entity_poly.pdbx_strand_id
1 'polypeptide(L)'
;MRVFVDIGMALANRAQEQLLSDGTLQQFVNQNFSSLFPDLKIISPGFGVGIPIRHIDILAYDERQNCFVIISCKSETNEYVLEQISKDYDAMINNKGTAANAHTQGSGFKDHTSYNWDKTYAILVSQNLSSFETNMCGKVACGLQIFKLLQYAGGIILIDRVFESNKQTKQSVNTIKDYLDTKTSSNTRRLCQNIIRHLRRDPGLRVTTTSTHLQFKTRRGMIICSLSATKTIVKLIYNIQAPDPSFEGYDFIQNIYATLHRKLGDYETKVTSMYMFKKTIPFIKTVLESKSSKEPPKSKAGKFDDWVALSTNIDMNKRPTIMMCPDGSTVTVKSWTDLVFRMVVWLHKNDSLGLRHCPIKGGQRYILSGTAIHPNGKAFARPRQTGPLYMETDYDSKRVVQYAANITKCVKKNLSNFWVRS
;
A
#
# COMPACT_ATOMS: atom_id res chain seq x y z
N MET A 1 -9.80 -4.49 15.15
CA MET A 1 -10.76 -5.56 15.50
C MET A 1 -10.98 -5.48 17.01
N ARG A 2 -12.22 -5.44 17.50
CA ARG A 2 -12.52 -5.49 18.94
C ARG A 2 -12.96 -6.91 19.26
N VAL A 3 -12.34 -7.54 20.26
CA VAL A 3 -12.73 -8.87 20.73
C VAL A 3 -13.58 -8.68 21.97
N PHE A 4 -14.79 -9.23 21.91
CA PHE A 4 -15.71 -9.30 23.03
C PHE A 4 -15.81 -10.75 23.47
N VAL A 5 -15.66 -10.99 24.76
CA VAL A 5 -15.89 -12.31 25.35
C VAL A 5 -17.14 -12.22 26.20
N ASP A 6 -18.04 -13.19 26.03
CA ASP A 6 -19.22 -13.35 26.86
C ASP A 6 -18.78 -13.87 28.22
N ILE A 7 -18.93 -13.03 29.24
CA ILE A 7 -18.66 -13.38 30.64
C ILE A 7 -19.99 -13.26 31.40
N GLY A 8 -21.02 -14.00 30.97
CA GLY A 8 -22.32 -14.03 31.64
C GLY A 8 -23.04 -12.68 31.59
N MET A 9 -24.00 -12.55 30.68
CA MET A 9 -24.88 -11.38 30.48
C MET A 9 -24.19 -10.04 30.13
N ALA A 10 -22.87 -9.98 30.03
CA ALA A 10 -22.14 -8.76 29.63
C ALA A 10 -20.98 -9.06 28.66
N LEU A 11 -20.89 -8.24 27.59
CA LEU A 11 -19.78 -8.24 26.64
C LEU A 11 -18.68 -7.29 27.15
N ALA A 12 -17.54 -7.84 27.59
CA ALA A 12 -16.38 -7.04 27.97
C ALA A 12 -15.43 -6.86 26.78
N ASN A 13 -15.06 -5.61 26.47
CA ASN A 13 -14.00 -5.31 25.49
C ASN A 13 -12.64 -5.61 26.14
N ARG A 14 -11.81 -6.43 25.49
CA ARG A 14 -10.43 -6.69 25.95
C ARG A 14 -9.43 -5.95 25.08
N ALA A 15 -8.49 -5.25 25.72
CA ALA A 15 -7.38 -4.61 25.03
C ALA A 15 -6.45 -5.68 24.45
N GLN A 16 -5.93 -5.43 23.25
CA GLN A 16 -4.86 -6.24 22.67
C GLN A 16 -3.58 -6.00 23.47
N GLU A 17 -2.85 -7.07 23.80
CA GLU A 17 -1.59 -6.99 24.52
C GLU A 17 -0.44 -6.57 23.60
N GLN A 18 0.71 -6.21 24.19
CA GLN A 18 1.91 -5.83 23.43
C GLN A 18 2.40 -6.99 22.55
N LEU A 19 3.02 -6.64 21.42
CA LEU A 19 3.62 -7.61 20.51
C LEU A 19 4.77 -8.35 21.21
N LEU A 20 4.74 -9.68 21.19
CA LEU A 20 5.84 -10.51 21.67
C LEU A 20 7.05 -10.41 20.74
N SER A 21 8.25 -10.52 21.29
CA SER A 21 9.48 -10.71 20.49
C SER A 21 9.47 -12.05 19.74
N ASP A 22 10.30 -12.23 18.70
CA ASP A 22 10.41 -13.48 17.95
C ASP A 22 10.64 -14.71 18.86
N GLY A 23 11.60 -14.60 19.79
CA GLY A 23 11.91 -15.70 20.72
C GLY A 23 10.79 -15.99 21.70
N THR A 24 10.13 -14.95 22.23
CA THR A 24 8.96 -15.11 23.11
C THR A 24 7.78 -15.71 22.37
N LEU A 25 7.56 -15.32 21.10
CA LEU A 25 6.53 -15.88 20.24
C LEU A 25 6.79 -17.36 19.95
N GLN A 26 8.04 -17.73 19.64
CA GLN A 26 8.42 -19.12 19.43
C GLN A 26 8.20 -19.97 20.69
N GLN A 27 8.61 -19.48 21.87
CA GLN A 27 8.36 -20.15 23.15
C GLN A 27 6.86 -20.33 23.39
N PHE A 28 6.09 -19.29 23.14
CA PHE A 28 4.63 -19.32 23.26
C PHE A 28 4.00 -20.36 22.34
N VAL A 29 4.39 -20.39 21.06
CA VAL A 29 3.90 -21.37 20.09
C VAL A 29 4.27 -22.79 20.51
N ASN A 30 5.50 -23.01 20.99
CA ASN A 30 5.94 -24.31 21.48
C ASN A 30 5.13 -24.80 22.69
N GLN A 31 4.90 -23.93 23.69
CA GLN A 31 4.14 -24.28 24.90
C GLN A 31 2.68 -24.63 24.61
N ASN A 32 2.10 -24.04 23.56
CA ASN A 32 0.69 -24.21 23.20
C ASN A 32 0.50 -25.05 21.93
N PHE A 33 1.54 -25.72 21.45
CA PHE A 33 1.59 -26.28 20.09
C PHE A 33 0.42 -27.22 19.80
N SER A 34 0.15 -28.18 20.68
CA SER A 34 -0.94 -29.15 20.49
C SER A 34 -2.33 -28.51 20.45
N SER A 35 -2.50 -27.32 21.05
CA SER A 35 -3.76 -26.57 20.96
C SER A 35 -3.84 -25.73 19.69
N LEU A 36 -2.71 -25.18 19.23
CA LEU A 36 -2.65 -24.34 18.03
C LEU A 36 -2.68 -25.17 16.73
N PHE A 37 -2.03 -26.33 16.74
CA PHE A 37 -1.87 -27.23 15.60
C PHE A 37 -2.15 -28.68 16.03
N PRO A 38 -3.43 -29.03 16.28
CA PRO A 38 -3.81 -30.34 16.83
C PRO A 38 -3.47 -31.51 15.91
N ASP A 39 -3.30 -31.25 14.61
CA ASP A 39 -3.00 -32.26 13.59
C ASP A 39 -1.49 -32.42 13.34
N LEU A 40 -0.64 -31.65 14.03
CA LEU A 40 0.81 -31.69 13.86
C LEU A 40 1.49 -32.22 15.12
N LYS A 41 2.62 -32.92 14.94
CA LYS A 41 3.52 -33.33 16.03
C LYS A 41 4.84 -32.59 15.95
N ILE A 42 5.31 -32.04 17.06
CA ILE A 42 6.66 -31.47 17.12
C ILE A 42 7.69 -32.59 16.97
N ILE A 43 8.65 -32.39 16.06
CA ILE A 43 9.89 -33.18 15.99
C ILE A 43 10.98 -32.50 16.82
N SER A 44 11.23 -31.21 16.58
CA SER A 44 12.28 -30.46 17.27
C SER A 44 11.93 -28.96 17.42
N PRO A 45 11.92 -28.41 18.63
CA PRO A 45 11.93 -26.98 18.85
C PRO A 45 13.35 -26.44 18.61
N GLY A 46 13.56 -25.77 17.48
CA GLY A 46 14.89 -25.42 16.97
C GLY A 46 15.51 -26.60 16.22
N PHE A 47 15.69 -26.46 14.92
CA PHE A 47 16.27 -27.51 14.07
C PHE A 47 17.35 -26.94 13.15
N GLY A 48 18.57 -27.46 13.28
CA GLY A 48 19.70 -27.08 12.44
C GLY A 48 19.77 -27.96 11.19
N VAL A 49 19.86 -27.36 10.00
CA VAL A 49 19.94 -28.11 8.74
C VAL A 49 20.84 -27.45 7.68
N GLY A 50 21.53 -28.28 6.90
CA GLY A 50 22.37 -27.84 5.78
C GLY A 50 23.73 -27.26 6.17
N ILE A 51 24.47 -26.79 5.16
CA ILE A 51 25.79 -26.16 5.28
C ILE A 51 25.80 -24.91 4.37
N PRO A 52 25.94 -23.68 4.90
CA PRO A 52 25.98 -23.34 6.33
C PRO A 52 24.69 -23.74 7.05
N ILE A 53 24.80 -24.05 8.35
CA ILE A 53 23.67 -24.49 9.17
C ILE A 53 22.62 -23.38 9.21
N ARG A 54 21.41 -23.71 8.79
CA ARG A 54 20.22 -22.86 8.95
C ARG A 54 19.40 -23.35 10.12
N HIS A 55 18.88 -22.41 10.91
CA HIS A 55 18.08 -22.71 12.09
C HIS A 55 16.60 -22.47 11.80
N ILE A 56 15.85 -23.57 11.78
CA ILE A 56 14.39 -23.58 11.68
C ILE A 56 13.82 -23.47 13.09
N ASP A 57 12.87 -22.56 13.31
CA ASP A 57 12.33 -22.31 14.66
C ASP A 57 11.64 -23.54 15.24
N ILE A 58 10.83 -24.25 14.45
CA ILE A 58 10.20 -25.52 14.84
C ILE A 58 10.13 -26.45 13.62
N LEU A 59 10.60 -27.68 13.77
CA LEU A 59 10.33 -28.77 12.83
C LEU A 59 9.18 -29.62 13.39
N ALA A 60 8.16 -29.84 12.56
CA ALA A 60 6.99 -30.63 12.90
C ALA A 60 6.67 -31.65 11.80
N TYR A 61 5.74 -32.55 12.12
CA TYR A 61 5.31 -33.63 11.25
C TYR A 61 3.78 -33.67 11.16
N ASP A 62 3.27 -33.72 9.94
CA ASP A 62 1.86 -33.90 9.64
C ASP A 62 1.60 -35.39 9.37
N GLU A 63 1.04 -36.08 10.37
CA GLU A 63 0.79 -37.52 10.28
C GLU A 63 -0.25 -37.86 9.23
N ARG A 64 -1.22 -36.97 9.00
CA ARG A 64 -2.30 -37.21 8.03
C ARG A 64 -1.77 -37.17 6.61
N GLN A 65 -0.83 -36.28 6.34
CA GLN A 65 -0.20 -36.15 5.02
C GLN A 65 1.10 -36.95 4.88
N ASN A 66 1.58 -37.55 5.96
CA ASN A 66 2.87 -38.23 6.04
C ASN A 66 4.01 -37.32 5.53
N CYS A 67 4.03 -36.05 5.94
CA CYS A 67 4.99 -35.06 5.44
C CYS A 67 5.55 -34.19 6.57
N PHE A 68 6.63 -33.46 6.27
CA PHE A 68 7.24 -32.53 7.21
C PHE A 68 6.60 -31.15 7.12
N VAL A 69 6.69 -30.41 8.22
CA VAL A 69 6.25 -29.02 8.29
C VAL A 69 7.34 -28.20 8.97
N ILE A 70 7.79 -27.14 8.31
CA ILE A 70 8.67 -26.15 8.96
C ILE A 70 7.80 -25.01 9.48
N ILE A 71 8.01 -24.57 10.72
CA ILE A 71 7.28 -23.44 11.29
C ILE A 71 8.28 -22.35 11.66
N SER A 72 8.01 -21.14 11.19
CA SER A 72 8.78 -19.93 11.50
C SER A 72 7.93 -18.95 12.29
N CYS A 73 8.48 -18.42 13.38
CA CYS A 73 7.82 -17.47 14.26
C CYS A 73 8.47 -16.08 14.09
N LYS A 74 7.66 -15.11 13.68
CA LYS A 74 8.13 -13.74 13.44
C LYS A 74 7.14 -12.73 14.01
N SER A 75 7.61 -11.87 14.90
CA SER A 75 6.80 -10.82 15.52
C SER A 75 6.27 -9.83 14.48
N GLU A 76 7.13 -9.43 13.55
CA GLU A 76 6.83 -8.62 12.38
C GLU A 76 7.35 -9.30 11.12
N THR A 77 6.69 -9.05 9.99
CA THR A 77 7.06 -9.63 8.70
C THR A 77 7.55 -8.58 7.72
N ASN A 78 8.50 -8.99 6.87
CA ASN A 78 8.96 -8.22 5.72
C ASN A 78 9.37 -9.18 4.57
N GLU A 79 9.77 -8.63 3.42
CA GLU A 79 10.13 -9.41 2.23
C GLU A 79 11.27 -10.43 2.47
N TYR A 80 12.20 -10.13 3.39
CA TYR A 80 13.30 -11.04 3.74
C TYR A 80 12.84 -12.26 4.53
N VAL A 81 11.73 -12.15 5.27
CA VAL A 81 11.17 -13.28 6.04
C VAL A 81 10.71 -14.38 5.10
N LEU A 82 10.02 -14.03 4.01
CA LEU A 82 9.56 -15.02 3.02
C LEU A 82 10.72 -15.69 2.29
N GLU A 83 11.74 -14.91 1.91
CA GLU A 83 12.96 -15.45 1.30
C GLU A 83 13.70 -16.39 2.27
N GLN A 84 13.76 -16.03 3.55
CA GLN A 84 14.38 -16.84 4.59
C GLN A 84 13.66 -18.19 4.74
N ILE A 85 12.33 -18.18 4.83
CA ILE A 85 11.50 -19.39 4.92
C ILE A 85 11.68 -20.29 3.70
N SER A 86 11.69 -19.71 2.49
CA SER A 86 11.92 -20.48 1.27
C SER A 86 13.28 -21.18 1.29
N LYS A 87 14.33 -20.47 1.72
CA LYS A 87 15.66 -21.06 1.83
C LYS A 87 15.77 -22.10 2.95
N ASP A 88 15.01 -21.94 4.04
CA ASP A 88 14.96 -22.93 5.14
C ASP A 88 14.25 -24.20 4.67
N TYR A 89 13.17 -24.04 3.91
CA TYR A 89 12.48 -25.13 3.24
C TYR A 89 13.41 -25.86 2.26
N ASP A 90 14.07 -25.15 1.36
CA ASP A 90 15.00 -25.74 0.39
C ASP A 90 16.15 -26.46 1.08
N ALA A 91 16.70 -25.89 2.17
CA ALA A 91 17.73 -26.54 2.96
C ALA A 91 17.24 -27.87 3.56
N MET A 92 16.01 -27.93 4.07
CA MET A 92 15.41 -29.15 4.60
C MET A 92 15.11 -30.16 3.48
N ILE A 93 14.55 -29.73 2.35
CA ILE A 93 14.29 -30.60 1.18
C ILE A 93 15.57 -31.17 0.58
N ASN A 94 16.68 -30.43 0.62
CA ASN A 94 17.98 -30.92 0.15
C ASN A 94 18.70 -31.82 1.16
N ASN A 95 18.25 -31.84 2.42
CA ASN A 95 18.85 -32.61 3.51
C ASN A 95 17.83 -33.55 4.17
N LYS A 96 17.04 -34.24 3.36
CA LYS A 96 15.94 -35.14 3.77
C LYS A 96 16.35 -36.16 4.84
N GLY A 97 17.55 -36.73 4.72
CA GLY A 97 18.08 -37.70 5.68
C GLY A 97 18.18 -37.12 7.11
N THR A 98 18.59 -35.85 7.24
CA THR A 98 18.69 -35.18 8.54
C THR A 98 17.32 -35.01 9.20
N ALA A 99 16.30 -34.62 8.42
CA ALA A 99 14.93 -34.49 8.93
C ALA A 99 14.30 -35.86 9.26
N ALA A 100 14.54 -36.87 8.42
CA ALA A 100 14.09 -38.24 8.65
C ALA A 100 14.70 -38.83 9.95
N ASN A 101 16.00 -38.64 10.17
CA ASN A 101 16.69 -39.10 11.37
C ASN A 101 16.18 -38.38 12.63
N ALA A 102 15.89 -37.08 12.53
CA ALA A 102 15.31 -36.32 13.63
C ALA A 102 13.91 -36.85 14.01
N HIS A 103 13.08 -37.18 13.01
CA HIS A 103 11.74 -37.72 13.25
C HIS A 103 11.76 -39.10 13.93
N THR A 104 12.68 -39.99 13.54
CA THR A 104 12.78 -41.34 14.16
C THR A 104 13.54 -41.34 15.49
N GLN A 105 14.04 -40.19 15.94
CA GLN A 105 14.86 -40.05 17.14
C GLN A 105 16.04 -41.04 17.19
N GLY A 106 16.57 -41.43 16.03
CA GLY A 106 17.65 -42.43 15.93
C GLY A 106 17.28 -43.87 16.29
N SER A 107 16.01 -44.15 16.63
CA SER A 107 15.54 -45.46 17.12
C SER A 107 15.11 -46.44 16.01
N GLY A 108 15.23 -46.02 14.74
CA GLY A 108 14.98 -46.88 13.59
C GLY A 108 15.27 -46.18 12.26
N PHE A 109 15.76 -46.95 11.27
CA PHE A 109 15.97 -46.49 9.91
C PHE A 109 14.63 -46.51 9.16
N LYS A 110 13.83 -45.45 9.30
CA LYS A 110 12.74 -45.22 8.36
C LYS A 110 13.36 -44.55 7.15
N ASP A 111 13.40 -45.25 6.02
CA ASP A 111 14.00 -44.72 4.79
C ASP A 111 13.36 -43.35 4.48
N HIS A 112 14.20 -42.36 4.18
CA HIS A 112 13.75 -41.03 3.81
C HIS A 112 12.76 -41.06 2.64
N THR A 113 12.77 -42.09 1.79
CA THR A 113 11.77 -42.27 0.72
C THR A 113 10.34 -42.57 1.21
N SER A 114 10.17 -42.98 2.48
CA SER A 114 8.87 -43.33 3.07
C SER A 114 8.00 -42.12 3.42
N TYR A 115 8.55 -40.90 3.32
CA TYR A 115 7.86 -39.65 3.60
C TYR A 115 7.37 -38.98 2.32
N ASN A 116 6.23 -38.30 2.40
CA ASN A 116 5.66 -37.56 1.28
C ASN A 116 6.27 -36.15 1.20
N TRP A 117 7.46 -36.05 0.60
CA TRP A 117 8.16 -34.77 0.44
C TRP A 117 7.44 -33.77 -0.44
N ASP A 118 6.64 -34.22 -1.40
CA ASP A 118 5.88 -33.34 -2.30
C ASP A 118 4.75 -32.62 -1.58
N LYS A 119 4.31 -33.16 -0.44
CA LYS A 119 3.33 -32.54 0.44
C LYS A 119 3.95 -31.77 1.61
N THR A 120 5.27 -31.73 1.72
CA THR A 120 5.94 -30.95 2.77
C THR A 120 5.68 -29.46 2.57
N TYR A 121 5.45 -28.73 3.65
CA TYR A 121 5.08 -27.30 3.57
C TYR A 121 5.65 -26.45 4.70
N ALA A 122 5.49 -25.14 4.58
CA ALA A 122 5.90 -24.17 5.59
C ALA A 122 4.70 -23.48 6.25
N ILE A 123 4.85 -23.15 7.54
CA ILE A 123 3.93 -22.32 8.30
C ILE A 123 4.69 -21.08 8.81
N LEU A 124 4.13 -19.89 8.59
CA LEU A 124 4.56 -18.65 9.21
C LEU A 124 3.55 -18.25 10.29
N VAL A 125 3.99 -18.15 11.54
CA VAL A 125 3.21 -17.58 12.64
C VAL A 125 3.69 -16.16 12.90
N SER A 126 2.79 -15.18 12.81
CA SER A 126 3.12 -13.78 13.05
C SER A 126 2.01 -13.01 13.77
N GLN A 127 2.41 -11.97 14.52
CA GLN A 127 1.47 -11.08 15.20
C GLN A 127 1.12 -9.85 14.36
N ASN A 128 2.01 -9.46 13.45
CA ASN A 128 1.82 -8.33 12.55
C ASN A 128 2.18 -8.72 11.11
N LEU A 129 1.18 -8.71 10.23
CA LEU A 129 1.30 -9.08 8.83
C LEU A 129 1.12 -7.83 7.96
N SER A 130 2.00 -7.66 6.98
CA SER A 130 1.78 -6.66 5.93
C SER A 130 0.81 -7.20 4.87
N SER A 131 0.21 -6.29 4.10
CA SER A 131 -0.58 -6.66 2.92
C SER A 131 0.27 -7.30 1.81
N PHE A 132 1.60 -7.28 1.92
CA PHE A 132 2.49 -7.89 0.94
C PHE A 132 2.63 -9.40 1.17
N GLU A 133 2.83 -9.86 2.41
CA GLU A 133 3.01 -11.30 2.68
C GLU A 133 1.75 -12.11 2.40
N THR A 134 0.59 -11.56 2.74
CA THR A 134 -0.71 -12.17 2.46
C THR A 134 -0.96 -12.40 0.97
N ASN A 135 -0.42 -11.55 0.10
CA ASN A 135 -0.53 -11.69 -1.36
C ASN A 135 0.58 -12.56 -1.98
N MET A 136 1.64 -12.86 -1.23
CA MET A 136 2.76 -13.69 -1.69
C MET A 136 2.67 -15.13 -1.19
N CYS A 137 1.80 -15.42 -0.21
CA CYS A 137 1.60 -16.73 0.40
C CYS A 137 1.46 -17.86 -0.64
N GLY A 138 0.59 -17.72 -1.64
CA GLY A 138 0.41 -18.74 -2.70
C GLY A 138 1.46 -18.72 -3.82
N LYS A 139 2.45 -17.81 -3.77
CA LYS A 139 3.55 -17.71 -4.74
C LYS A 139 4.87 -18.26 -4.22
N VAL A 140 4.98 -18.54 -2.92
CA VAL A 140 6.16 -19.21 -2.37
C VAL A 140 6.05 -20.70 -2.67
N ALA A 141 7.09 -21.26 -3.28
CA ALA A 141 7.08 -22.64 -3.76
C ALA A 141 6.92 -23.71 -2.65
N CYS A 142 7.03 -23.33 -1.38
CA CYS A 142 7.00 -24.23 -0.22
C CYS A 142 5.61 -24.47 0.39
N GLY A 143 4.52 -24.23 -0.36
CA GLY A 143 3.16 -24.43 0.17
C GLY A 143 2.87 -23.59 1.42
N LEU A 144 3.43 -22.38 1.49
CA LEU A 144 3.42 -21.54 2.67
C LEU A 144 1.99 -21.28 3.17
N GLN A 145 1.78 -21.49 4.45
CA GLN A 145 0.57 -21.11 5.17
C GLN A 145 0.91 -20.01 6.18
N ILE A 146 0.05 -19.00 6.30
CA ILE A 146 0.26 -17.89 7.25
C ILE A 146 -0.82 -17.94 8.32
N PHE A 147 -0.38 -17.88 9.57
CA PHE A 147 -1.24 -17.78 10.74
C PHE A 147 -0.97 -16.47 11.46
N LYS A 148 -2.04 -15.72 11.72
CA LYS A 148 -1.99 -14.52 12.54
C LYS A 148 -2.32 -14.87 13.98
N LEU A 149 -1.42 -14.52 14.90
CA LEU A 149 -1.58 -14.75 16.33
C LEU A 149 -1.75 -13.42 17.05
N LEU A 150 -2.83 -13.24 17.82
CA LEU A 150 -3.08 -12.04 18.61
C LEU A 150 -3.42 -12.43 20.05
N GLN A 151 -2.82 -11.74 21.01
CA GLN A 151 -3.11 -11.90 22.43
C GLN A 151 -3.95 -10.73 22.94
N TYR A 152 -4.94 -11.06 23.77
CA TYR A 152 -5.84 -10.13 24.40
C TYR A 152 -5.84 -10.33 25.91
N ALA A 153 -6.07 -9.24 26.63
CA ALA A 153 -6.11 -9.24 28.09
C ALA A 153 -7.03 -10.34 28.65
N GLY A 154 -6.55 -11.06 29.68
CA GLY A 154 -7.27 -12.18 30.30
C GLY A 154 -6.95 -13.54 29.68
N GLY A 155 -5.80 -13.68 29.01
CA GLY A 155 -5.32 -14.96 28.47
C GLY A 155 -6.02 -15.43 27.20
N ILE A 156 -6.72 -14.54 26.51
CA ILE A 156 -7.45 -14.87 25.28
C ILE A 156 -6.49 -14.78 24.09
N ILE A 157 -6.39 -15.88 23.35
CA ILE A 157 -5.50 -15.99 22.18
C ILE A 157 -6.38 -16.20 20.95
N LEU A 158 -6.23 -15.33 19.97
CA LEU A 158 -6.80 -15.50 18.65
C LEU A 158 -5.70 -16.01 17.73
N ILE A 159 -5.90 -17.19 17.14
CA ILE A 159 -5.11 -17.66 16.02
C ILE A 159 -6.04 -17.78 14.80
N ASP A 160 -5.66 -17.14 13.70
CA ASP A 160 -6.45 -17.16 12.47
C ASP A 160 -5.58 -17.51 11.28
N ARG A 161 -6.04 -18.44 10.45
CA ARG A 161 -5.36 -18.80 9.22
C ARG A 161 -5.71 -17.76 8.18
N VAL A 162 -4.69 -17.12 7.62
CA VAL A 162 -4.92 -16.11 6.60
C VAL A 162 -5.09 -16.78 5.25
N PHE A 163 -6.34 -16.93 4.82
CA PHE A 163 -6.66 -17.42 3.48
C PHE A 163 -6.42 -16.33 2.44
N GLU A 164 -5.93 -16.72 1.26
CA GLU A 164 -6.06 -15.87 0.08
C GLU A 164 -7.54 -15.54 -0.09
N SER A 165 -7.89 -14.25 -0.04
CA SER A 165 -9.22 -13.84 -0.49
C SER A 165 -9.27 -14.17 -1.98
N ASN A 166 -10.00 -15.23 -2.34
CA ASN A 166 -10.37 -15.57 -3.71
C ASN A 166 -11.15 -14.40 -4.32
N LYS A 167 -10.41 -13.41 -4.82
CA LYS A 167 -10.87 -12.45 -5.81
C LYS A 167 -10.05 -12.69 -7.06
N GLN A 168 -10.46 -13.71 -7.81
CA GLN A 168 -10.32 -13.71 -9.25
C GLN A 168 -11.07 -12.48 -9.80
N THR A 169 -10.40 -11.33 -9.78
CA THR A 169 -10.76 -10.17 -10.58
C THR A 169 -9.57 -9.93 -11.48
N LYS A 170 -9.79 -9.99 -12.80
CA LYS A 170 -8.85 -9.62 -13.87
C LYS A 170 -7.88 -8.56 -13.34
N GLN A 171 -6.60 -8.92 -13.16
CA GLN A 171 -5.58 -8.05 -12.54
C GLN A 171 -5.49 -6.72 -13.29
N SER A 172 -6.15 -5.69 -12.77
CA SER A 172 -5.73 -4.32 -13.00
C SER A 172 -4.46 -4.13 -12.17
N VAL A 173 -3.35 -3.78 -12.82
CA VAL A 173 -2.06 -3.52 -12.15
C VAL A 173 -2.24 -2.27 -11.28
N ASN A 174 -2.54 -2.47 -10.01
CA ASN A 174 -2.94 -1.39 -9.10
C ASN A 174 -1.74 -0.74 -8.38
N THR A 175 -0.54 -1.33 -8.45
CA THR A 175 0.65 -0.77 -7.80
C THR A 175 1.91 -0.79 -8.68
N ILE A 176 2.85 0.10 -8.36
CA ILE A 176 4.16 0.18 -9.05
C ILE A 176 4.95 -1.11 -8.83
N LYS A 177 4.76 -1.74 -7.67
CA LYS A 177 5.39 -3.01 -7.32
C LYS A 177 4.87 -4.12 -8.25
N ASP A 178 3.56 -4.26 -8.39
CA ASP A 178 2.94 -5.26 -9.27
C ASP A 178 3.38 -5.11 -10.74
N TYR A 179 3.51 -3.87 -11.22
CA TYR A 179 3.99 -3.61 -12.57
C TYR A 179 5.42 -4.14 -12.79
N LEU A 180 6.32 -3.82 -11.87
CA LEU A 180 7.72 -4.20 -11.99
C LEU A 180 7.89 -5.71 -11.81
N ASP A 181 7.17 -6.32 -10.88
CA ASP A 181 7.29 -7.75 -10.59
C ASP A 181 6.79 -8.61 -11.77
N THR A 182 5.77 -8.14 -12.49
CA THR A 182 5.21 -8.88 -13.64
C THR A 182 5.97 -8.66 -14.96
N LYS A 183 6.66 -7.52 -15.13
CA LYS A 183 7.23 -7.14 -16.44
C LYS A 183 8.75 -7.19 -16.54
N THR A 184 9.48 -7.28 -15.42
CA THR A 184 10.93 -7.06 -15.39
C THR A 184 11.72 -8.21 -14.77
N SER A 185 12.95 -8.44 -15.26
CA SER A 185 13.97 -9.27 -14.60
C SER A 185 14.56 -8.57 -13.37
N SER A 186 15.33 -9.25 -12.53
CA SER A 186 15.98 -8.66 -11.34
C SER A 186 16.84 -7.41 -11.68
N ASN A 187 17.64 -7.48 -12.74
CA ASN A 187 18.49 -6.37 -13.17
C ASN A 187 17.68 -5.20 -13.72
N THR A 188 16.68 -5.48 -14.57
CA THR A 188 15.81 -4.44 -15.11
C THR A 188 14.94 -3.80 -14.03
N ARG A 189 14.47 -4.60 -13.05
CA ARG A 189 13.74 -4.12 -11.87
C ARG A 189 14.56 -3.12 -11.07
N ARG A 190 15.83 -3.45 -10.79
CA ARG A 190 16.76 -2.57 -10.07
C ARG A 190 16.97 -1.24 -10.82
N LEU A 191 17.12 -1.30 -12.14
CA LEU A 191 17.22 -0.10 -12.98
C LEU A 191 15.94 0.74 -12.91
N CYS A 192 14.76 0.14 -13.07
CA CYS A 192 13.48 0.84 -12.94
C CYS A 192 13.30 1.48 -11.56
N GLN A 193 13.61 0.76 -10.47
CA GLN A 193 13.52 1.28 -9.11
C GLN A 193 14.44 2.50 -8.90
N ASN A 194 15.66 2.46 -9.46
CA ASN A 194 16.59 3.58 -9.38
C ASN A 194 16.08 4.80 -10.16
N ILE A 195 15.53 4.60 -11.36
CA ILE A 195 14.90 5.65 -12.16
C ILE A 195 13.72 6.27 -11.40
N ILE A 196 12.81 5.44 -10.87
CA ILE A 196 11.64 5.89 -10.10
C ILE A 196 12.08 6.68 -8.86
N ARG A 197 13.07 6.18 -8.12
CA ARG A 197 13.61 6.86 -6.94
C ARG A 197 14.21 8.21 -7.30
N HIS A 198 14.90 8.32 -8.43
CA HIS A 198 15.46 9.57 -8.89
C HIS A 198 14.37 10.59 -9.26
N LEU A 199 13.38 10.17 -10.07
CA LEU A 199 12.29 11.05 -10.52
C LEU A 199 11.34 11.46 -9.39
N ARG A 200 11.16 10.63 -8.35
CA ARG A 200 10.37 10.97 -7.16
C ARG A 200 10.98 12.08 -6.29
N ARG A 201 12.28 12.36 -6.44
CA ARG A 201 12.91 13.48 -5.72
C ARG A 201 12.43 14.82 -6.23
N ASP A 202 11.91 14.88 -7.46
CA ASP A 202 11.31 16.09 -8.01
C ASP A 202 9.91 16.28 -7.41
N PRO A 203 9.68 17.34 -6.61
CA PRO A 203 8.38 17.58 -5.96
C PRO A 203 7.27 17.92 -6.96
N GLY A 204 7.60 18.25 -8.22
CA GLY A 204 6.68 18.52 -9.31
C GLY A 204 6.09 17.26 -9.95
N LEU A 205 6.67 16.08 -9.69
CA LEU A 205 6.30 14.82 -10.33
C LEU A 205 5.52 13.89 -9.38
N ARG A 206 4.48 13.24 -9.94
CA ARG A 206 3.74 12.12 -9.36
C ARG A 206 3.91 10.90 -10.24
N VAL A 207 3.96 9.73 -9.63
CA VAL A 207 4.06 8.45 -10.36
C VAL A 207 2.74 7.72 -10.24
N THR A 208 2.15 7.34 -11.37
CA THR A 208 0.94 6.51 -11.44
C THR A 208 1.21 5.27 -12.28
N THR A 209 0.52 4.17 -11.99
CA THR A 209 0.61 2.94 -12.77
C THR A 209 -0.54 2.83 -13.75
N THR A 210 -0.25 2.15 -14.85
CA THR A 210 -1.25 1.58 -15.74
C THR A 210 -0.97 0.08 -15.88
N SER A 211 -1.86 -0.65 -16.56
CA SER A 211 -1.65 -2.07 -16.86
C SER A 211 -0.41 -2.35 -17.73
N THR A 212 0.10 -1.35 -18.46
CA THR A 212 1.16 -1.55 -19.47
C THR A 212 2.43 -0.74 -19.21
N HIS A 213 2.38 0.33 -18.44
CA HIS A 213 3.51 1.22 -18.18
C HIS A 213 3.31 2.05 -16.90
N LEU A 214 4.40 2.63 -16.40
CA LEU A 214 4.37 3.69 -15.38
C LEU A 214 4.28 5.05 -16.06
N GLN A 215 3.54 5.98 -15.46
CA GLN A 215 3.42 7.36 -15.93
C GLN A 215 3.95 8.32 -14.87
N PHE A 216 4.89 9.18 -15.27
CA PHE A 216 5.33 10.33 -14.50
C PHE A 216 4.52 11.53 -14.96
N LYS A 217 3.75 12.10 -14.04
CA LYS A 217 2.82 13.18 -14.29
C LYS A 217 3.20 14.41 -13.48
N THR A 218 2.86 15.59 -13.97
CA THR A 218 2.82 16.79 -13.13
C THR A 218 1.77 16.62 -12.03
N ARG A 219 1.81 17.47 -11.01
CA ARG A 219 0.74 17.56 -10.01
C ARG A 219 -0.66 17.80 -10.62
N ARG A 220 -0.73 18.43 -11.80
CA ARG A 220 -1.96 18.68 -12.56
C ARG A 220 -2.41 17.48 -13.42
N GLY A 221 -1.70 16.35 -13.35
CA GLY A 221 -2.05 15.13 -14.08
C GLY A 221 -1.54 15.04 -15.52
N MET A 222 -0.80 16.04 -16.00
CA MET A 222 -0.20 16.03 -17.34
C MET A 222 0.96 15.03 -17.38
N ILE A 223 0.92 14.07 -18.31
CA ILE A 223 2.00 13.08 -18.48
C ILE A 223 3.24 13.80 -19.02
N ILE A 224 4.38 13.60 -18.34
CA ILE A 224 5.71 14.11 -18.71
C ILE A 224 6.47 13.02 -19.45
N CYS A 225 6.62 11.86 -18.81
CA CYS A 225 7.21 10.69 -19.43
C CYS A 225 6.53 9.42 -18.94
N SER A 226 6.59 8.39 -19.78
CA SER A 226 6.12 7.05 -19.46
C SER A 226 7.33 6.11 -19.41
N LEU A 227 7.37 5.25 -18.41
CA LEU A 227 8.35 4.18 -18.32
C LEU A 227 7.66 2.87 -18.63
N SER A 228 8.07 2.24 -19.72
CA SER A 228 7.72 0.85 -20.01
C SER A 228 8.95 -0.03 -19.87
N ALA A 229 8.77 -1.23 -19.34
CA ALA A 229 9.88 -2.15 -19.13
C ALA A 229 9.52 -3.55 -19.65
N THR A 230 10.51 -4.20 -20.24
CA THR A 230 10.50 -5.62 -20.59
C THR A 230 11.49 -6.36 -19.67
N LYS A 231 11.74 -7.65 -19.93
CA LYS A 231 12.72 -8.42 -19.15
C LYS A 231 14.15 -7.85 -19.25
N THR A 232 14.49 -7.12 -20.31
CA THR A 232 15.87 -6.70 -20.59
C THR A 232 16.02 -5.22 -20.91
N ILE A 233 14.95 -4.51 -21.28
CA ILE A 233 15.01 -3.13 -21.74
C ILE A 233 14.05 -2.27 -20.93
N VAL A 234 14.50 -1.09 -20.50
CA VAL A 234 13.64 -0.01 -20.02
C VAL A 234 13.50 1.01 -21.14
N LYS A 235 12.29 1.45 -21.42
CA LYS A 235 11.98 2.51 -22.38
C LYS A 235 11.39 3.70 -21.64
N LEU A 236 11.94 4.87 -21.88
CA LEU A 236 11.34 6.15 -21.51
C LEU A 236 10.71 6.76 -22.75
N ILE A 237 9.42 7.07 -22.66
CA ILE A 237 8.64 7.70 -23.74
C ILE A 237 8.29 9.10 -23.27
N TYR A 238 8.63 10.11 -24.06
CA TYR A 238 8.45 11.52 -23.70
C TYR A 238 7.16 12.06 -24.33
N ASN A 239 6.36 12.74 -23.52
CA ASN A 239 5.10 13.32 -23.96
C ASN A 239 5.26 14.79 -24.38
N ILE A 240 6.14 15.00 -25.35
CA ILE A 240 6.37 16.26 -26.04
C ILE A 240 5.91 16.11 -27.50
N GLN A 241 5.39 17.18 -28.09
CA GLN A 241 4.80 17.08 -29.43
C GLN A 241 5.92 17.08 -30.47
N ALA A 242 6.02 16.03 -31.28
CA ALA A 242 6.94 16.03 -32.42
C ALA A 242 6.42 16.90 -33.58
N PRO A 243 7.31 17.53 -34.37
CA PRO A 243 8.75 17.63 -34.14
C PRO A 243 9.08 18.68 -33.06
N ASP A 244 10.03 18.36 -32.19
CA ASP A 244 10.60 19.31 -31.23
C ASP A 244 12.14 19.33 -31.40
N PRO A 245 12.75 20.45 -31.82
CA PRO A 245 14.19 20.56 -32.04
C PRO A 245 15.03 20.18 -30.82
N SER A 246 14.49 20.31 -29.60
CA SER A 246 15.19 19.92 -28.37
C SER A 246 15.36 18.40 -28.21
N PHE A 247 14.68 17.58 -29.03
CA PHE A 247 14.77 16.12 -29.04
C PHE A 247 15.42 15.56 -30.31
N GLU A 248 15.87 16.41 -31.22
CA GLU A 248 16.50 16.00 -32.49
C GLU A 248 18.04 16.02 -32.40
N GLY A 249 18.70 15.20 -33.23
CA GLY A 249 20.17 15.14 -33.29
C GLY A 249 20.86 14.26 -32.24
N TYR A 250 20.10 13.53 -31.41
CA TYR A 250 20.64 12.60 -30.41
C TYR A 250 20.46 11.14 -30.85
N ASP A 251 21.56 10.40 -30.95
CA ASP A 251 21.60 8.98 -31.36
C ASP A 251 20.80 8.04 -30.43
N PHE A 252 20.63 8.42 -29.16
CA PHE A 252 19.88 7.67 -28.15
C PHE A 252 18.39 8.07 -28.04
N ILE A 253 17.92 9.04 -28.84
CA ILE A 253 16.51 9.47 -28.87
C ILE A 253 15.93 9.13 -30.24
N GLN A 254 14.85 8.35 -30.22
CA GLN A 254 14.13 7.95 -31.43
C GLN A 254 12.81 8.72 -31.51
N ASN A 255 12.55 9.38 -32.65
CA ASN A 255 11.21 9.86 -32.97
C ASN A 255 10.32 8.66 -33.33
N ILE A 256 9.24 8.48 -32.58
CA ILE A 256 8.29 7.37 -32.71
C ILE A 256 6.88 7.83 -33.10
N TYR A 257 6.74 9.11 -33.48
CA TYR A 257 5.46 9.73 -33.84
C TYR A 257 4.72 8.96 -34.96
N ALA A 258 5.48 8.47 -35.96
CA ALA A 258 4.92 7.74 -37.09
C ALA A 258 4.66 6.24 -36.82
N THR A 259 5.25 5.67 -35.77
CA THR A 259 5.35 4.20 -35.57
C THR A 259 4.53 3.64 -34.39
N LEU A 260 3.98 4.48 -33.51
CA LEU A 260 3.18 4.01 -32.37
C LEU A 260 1.74 4.53 -32.39
N HIS A 261 0.80 3.58 -32.34
CA HIS A 261 -0.63 3.82 -32.12
C HIS A 261 -0.87 4.78 -30.94
N ARG A 262 -1.46 5.95 -31.26
CA ARG A 262 -2.30 6.83 -30.41
C ARG A 262 -2.09 6.67 -28.89
N LYS A 263 -1.39 7.65 -28.26
CA LYS A 263 -1.60 8.18 -26.88
C LYS A 263 -0.48 8.04 -25.82
N LEU A 264 0.75 7.61 -26.13
CA LEU A 264 1.82 7.45 -25.09
C LEU A 264 2.91 8.54 -25.10
N GLY A 265 3.25 9.09 -26.26
CA GLY A 265 4.26 10.15 -26.47
C GLY A 265 4.94 10.00 -27.85
N ASP A 266 5.78 10.98 -28.22
CA ASP A 266 6.28 11.10 -29.61
C ASP A 266 7.78 10.81 -29.76
N TYR A 267 8.53 10.76 -28.65
CA TYR A 267 9.94 10.38 -28.62
C TYR A 267 10.20 9.25 -27.61
N GLU A 268 11.16 8.36 -27.90
CA GLU A 268 11.56 7.21 -27.06
C GLU A 268 13.08 7.18 -26.83
N THR A 269 13.51 6.84 -25.61
CA THR A 269 14.88 6.42 -25.30
C THR A 269 14.89 5.02 -24.68
N LYS A 270 15.77 4.15 -25.17
CA LYS A 270 16.09 2.87 -24.54
C LYS A 270 17.16 3.08 -23.47
N VAL A 271 16.81 2.80 -22.22
CA VAL A 271 17.65 2.96 -21.04
C VAL A 271 18.12 1.59 -20.57
N THR A 272 19.42 1.33 -20.72
CA THR A 272 20.07 0.08 -20.29
C THR A 272 20.89 0.25 -19.01
N SER A 273 21.15 1.49 -18.58
CA SER A 273 21.94 1.80 -17.39
C SER A 273 21.55 3.14 -16.76
N MET A 274 21.96 3.36 -15.51
CA MET A 274 21.79 4.66 -14.86
C MET A 274 22.62 5.77 -15.50
N TYR A 275 23.71 5.44 -16.21
CA TYR A 275 24.48 6.40 -16.99
C TYR A 275 23.65 6.91 -18.18
N MET A 276 23.03 6.00 -18.94
CA MET A 276 22.11 6.35 -20.02
C MET A 276 20.91 7.13 -19.49
N PHE A 277 20.34 6.73 -18.35
CA PHE A 277 19.25 7.48 -17.71
C PHE A 277 19.65 8.92 -17.38
N LYS A 278 20.85 9.17 -16.85
CA LYS A 278 21.28 10.54 -16.54
C LYS A 278 21.30 11.45 -17.77
N LYS A 279 21.62 10.92 -18.95
CA LYS A 279 21.53 11.66 -20.22
C LYS A 279 20.09 12.07 -20.58
N THR A 280 19.08 11.35 -20.08
CA THR A 280 17.65 11.65 -20.34
C THR A 280 17.07 12.76 -19.46
N ILE A 281 17.73 13.11 -18.35
CA ILE A 281 17.20 14.06 -17.36
C ILE A 281 16.90 15.45 -17.96
N PRO A 282 17.77 16.06 -18.79
CA PRO A 282 17.48 17.36 -19.41
C PRO A 282 16.17 17.33 -20.21
N PHE A 283 15.94 16.27 -20.99
CA PHE A 283 14.73 16.09 -21.79
C PHE A 283 13.47 15.97 -20.93
N ILE A 284 13.54 15.20 -19.82
CA ILE A 284 12.43 15.11 -18.86
C ILE A 284 12.11 16.49 -18.27
N LYS A 285 13.13 17.30 -17.96
CA LYS A 285 12.95 18.67 -17.47
C LYS A 285 12.34 19.58 -18.54
N THR A 286 12.81 19.51 -19.79
CA THR A 286 12.21 20.26 -20.91
C THR A 286 10.73 19.95 -21.06
N VAL A 287 10.33 18.66 -20.99
CA VAL A 287 8.90 18.31 -21.01
C VAL A 287 8.19 18.87 -19.78
N LEU A 288 8.77 18.75 -18.58
CA LEU A 288 8.17 19.26 -17.35
C LEU A 288 7.95 20.79 -17.40
N GLU A 289 8.93 21.55 -17.87
CA GLU A 289 8.88 23.00 -18.03
C GLU A 289 7.82 23.39 -19.05
N SER A 290 7.78 22.75 -20.22
CA SER A 290 6.77 23.02 -21.26
C SER A 290 5.32 22.73 -20.81
N LYS A 291 5.12 21.82 -19.84
CA LYS A 291 3.80 21.51 -19.27
C LYS A 291 3.51 22.31 -17.99
N SER A 292 4.52 22.95 -17.40
CA SER A 292 4.39 23.82 -16.22
C SER A 292 4.15 25.28 -16.60
N SER A 293 4.71 25.73 -17.73
CA SER A 293 4.53 27.07 -18.30
C SER A 293 3.23 27.25 -19.09
N LYS A 294 2.59 26.14 -19.50
CA LYS A 294 1.26 26.21 -20.12
C LYS A 294 0.20 26.43 -19.03
N GLU A 295 -0.47 27.58 -19.12
CA GLU A 295 -1.81 27.81 -18.60
C GLU A 295 -2.71 26.58 -18.83
N PRO A 296 -3.74 26.36 -17.99
CA PRO A 296 -4.50 25.11 -17.95
C PRO A 296 -4.90 24.64 -19.35
N PRO A 297 -4.95 23.31 -19.59
CA PRO A 297 -5.25 22.80 -20.91
C PRO A 297 -6.56 23.40 -21.41
N LYS A 298 -6.48 24.17 -22.51
CA LYS A 298 -7.57 24.29 -23.46
C LYS A 298 -7.88 22.87 -23.93
N SER A 299 -8.77 22.18 -23.22
CA SER A 299 -9.22 20.86 -23.61
C SER A 299 -10.10 21.02 -24.85
N LYS A 300 -9.89 20.12 -25.82
CA LYS A 300 -10.68 19.94 -27.04
C LYS A 300 -12.16 20.25 -26.78
N ALA A 301 -12.70 21.11 -27.64
CA ALA A 301 -14.08 21.59 -27.64
C ALA A 301 -15.09 20.55 -27.09
N GLY A 302 -15.72 20.89 -25.96
CA GLY A 302 -16.86 20.14 -25.41
C GLY A 302 -16.81 19.93 -23.88
N LYS A 303 -17.42 20.86 -23.13
CA LYS A 303 -17.95 20.72 -21.75
C LYS A 303 -16.95 20.73 -20.58
N PHE A 304 -16.48 21.92 -20.19
CA PHE A 304 -15.92 22.19 -18.85
C PHE A 304 -16.54 23.43 -18.18
N ASP A 305 -17.70 23.91 -18.63
CA ASP A 305 -18.31 25.17 -18.17
C ASP A 305 -18.83 25.14 -16.71
N ASP A 306 -18.80 24.01 -16.02
CA ASP A 306 -19.53 23.84 -14.74
C ASP A 306 -18.65 23.69 -13.48
N TRP A 307 -17.31 23.68 -13.59
CA TRP A 307 -16.43 23.56 -12.42
C TRP A 307 -15.96 24.92 -11.91
N VAL A 308 -16.23 25.20 -10.64
CA VAL A 308 -15.87 26.45 -9.96
C VAL A 308 -14.93 26.14 -8.81
N ALA A 309 -13.84 26.90 -8.65
CA ALA A 309 -12.93 26.72 -7.53
C ALA A 309 -13.62 27.14 -6.22
N LEU A 310 -13.36 26.41 -5.13
CA LEU A 310 -14.00 26.69 -3.84
C LEU A 310 -13.58 28.06 -3.25
N SER A 311 -12.46 28.61 -3.74
CA SER A 311 -11.95 29.93 -3.38
C SER A 311 -12.53 31.09 -4.18
N THR A 312 -13.28 30.85 -5.25
CA THR A 312 -13.92 31.91 -6.06
C THR A 312 -15.34 32.19 -5.59
N ASN A 313 -15.99 33.23 -6.09
CA ASN A 313 -17.39 33.53 -5.78
C ASN A 313 -18.30 32.41 -6.31
N ILE A 314 -18.66 31.47 -5.44
CA ILE A 314 -19.59 30.39 -5.75
C ILE A 314 -21.01 30.94 -5.66
N ASP A 315 -21.84 30.61 -6.65
CA ASP A 315 -23.26 30.91 -6.60
C ASP A 315 -23.92 30.12 -5.47
N MET A 316 -24.23 30.78 -4.36
CA MET A 316 -24.82 30.16 -3.17
C MET A 316 -26.25 29.62 -3.42
N ASN A 317 -26.91 30.04 -4.50
CA ASN A 317 -28.23 29.55 -4.90
C ASN A 317 -28.15 28.21 -5.65
N LYS A 318 -26.99 27.88 -6.23
CA LYS A 318 -26.74 26.62 -6.91
C LYS A 318 -25.92 25.71 -6.00
N ARG A 319 -26.60 24.72 -5.43
CA ARG A 319 -25.95 23.82 -4.48
C ARG A 319 -24.98 22.89 -5.20
N PRO A 320 -23.73 22.77 -4.74
CA PRO A 320 -22.80 21.81 -5.30
C PRO A 320 -23.27 20.39 -5.04
N THR A 321 -23.24 19.56 -6.07
CA THR A 321 -23.55 18.13 -6.03
C THR A 321 -22.28 17.29 -5.97
N ILE A 322 -21.15 17.82 -6.45
CA ILE A 322 -19.86 17.12 -6.47
C ILE A 322 -18.73 18.10 -6.09
N MET A 323 -17.80 17.62 -5.28
CA MET A 323 -16.53 18.28 -5.00
C MET A 323 -15.37 17.45 -5.57
N MET A 324 -14.43 18.11 -6.22
CA MET A 324 -13.15 17.54 -6.65
C MET A 324 -12.03 17.99 -5.70
N CYS A 325 -11.26 17.02 -5.23
CA CYS A 325 -10.16 17.19 -4.30
C CYS A 325 -8.83 17.50 -5.01
N PRO A 326 -7.78 17.96 -4.29
CA PRO A 326 -6.48 18.29 -4.87
C PRO A 326 -5.72 17.15 -5.56
N ASP A 327 -6.14 15.90 -5.34
CA ASP A 327 -5.61 14.71 -6.02
C ASP A 327 -6.38 14.34 -7.29
N GLY A 328 -7.45 15.06 -7.62
CA GLY A 328 -8.35 14.79 -8.73
C GLY A 328 -9.48 13.81 -8.40
N SER A 329 -9.52 13.26 -7.19
CA SER A 329 -10.64 12.43 -6.74
C SER A 329 -11.90 13.28 -6.58
N THR A 330 -13.07 12.69 -6.82
CA THR A 330 -14.36 13.35 -6.67
C THR A 330 -15.17 12.72 -5.55
N VAL A 331 -16.00 13.54 -4.89
CA VAL A 331 -16.91 13.12 -3.83
C VAL A 331 -18.27 13.78 -4.00
N THR A 332 -19.34 13.01 -3.81
CA THR A 332 -20.71 13.51 -3.85
C THR A 332 -21.01 14.36 -2.61
N VAL A 333 -21.71 15.48 -2.81
CA VAL A 333 -22.02 16.48 -1.78
C VAL A 333 -23.54 16.57 -1.55
N LYS A 334 -23.96 16.24 -0.32
CA LYS A 334 -25.39 16.21 0.09
C LYS A 334 -25.93 17.51 0.67
N SER A 335 -25.09 18.49 0.95
CA SER A 335 -25.48 19.83 1.38
C SER A 335 -24.24 20.73 1.38
N TRP A 336 -24.47 22.05 1.50
CA TRP A 336 -23.40 23.02 1.75
C TRP A 336 -22.54 22.66 2.97
N THR A 337 -23.16 22.18 4.06
CA THR A 337 -22.45 21.72 5.26
C THR A 337 -21.72 20.39 5.04
N ASP A 338 -22.26 19.49 4.19
CA ASP A 338 -21.60 18.24 3.81
C ASP A 338 -20.32 18.51 3.02
N LEU A 339 -20.28 19.56 2.19
CA LEU A 339 -19.09 19.94 1.42
C LEU A 339 -17.86 20.11 2.31
N VAL A 340 -17.96 20.94 3.35
CA VAL A 340 -16.84 21.21 4.25
C VAL A 340 -16.48 19.95 5.04
N PHE A 341 -17.47 19.17 5.46
CA PHE A 341 -17.22 17.90 6.13
C PHE A 341 -16.47 16.91 5.22
N ARG A 342 -16.83 16.80 3.95
CA ARG A 342 -16.11 15.96 2.96
C ARG A 342 -14.68 16.43 2.77
N MET A 343 -14.45 17.74 2.77
CA MET A 343 -13.11 18.33 2.74
C MET A 343 -12.29 17.91 3.97
N VAL A 344 -12.86 17.99 5.18
CA VAL A 344 -12.22 17.54 6.43
C VAL A 344 -11.89 16.05 6.38
N VAL A 345 -12.82 15.21 5.92
CA VAL A 345 -12.60 13.77 5.75
C VAL A 345 -11.43 13.49 4.80
N TRP A 346 -11.38 14.19 3.66
CA TRP A 346 -10.27 14.02 2.70
C TRP A 346 -8.93 14.48 3.29
N LEU A 347 -8.90 15.63 3.96
CA LEU A 347 -7.70 16.15 4.60
C LEU A 347 -7.18 15.21 5.70
N HIS A 348 -8.08 14.61 6.48
CA HIS A 348 -7.71 13.64 7.51
C HIS A 348 -7.17 12.34 6.92
N LYS A 349 -7.83 11.78 5.89
CA LYS A 349 -7.38 10.56 5.22
C LYS A 349 -6.02 10.67 4.54
N ASN A 350 -5.60 11.88 4.18
CA ASN A 350 -4.31 12.16 3.55
C ASN A 350 -3.28 12.72 4.54
N ASP A 351 -3.43 12.43 5.84
CA ASP A 351 -2.56 12.85 6.96
C ASP A 351 -2.27 14.37 7.03
N SER A 352 -3.07 15.17 6.33
CA SER A 352 -2.93 16.63 6.26
C SER A 352 -3.64 17.31 7.43
N LEU A 353 -4.61 16.66 8.06
CA LEU A 353 -5.40 17.17 9.18
C LEU A 353 -5.54 16.12 10.30
N GLY A 354 -5.49 16.56 11.56
CA GLY A 354 -5.42 15.69 12.75
C GLY A 354 -5.46 16.50 14.05
N LEU A 355 -5.40 15.83 15.21
CA LEU A 355 -5.57 16.46 16.54
C LEU A 355 -4.60 17.63 16.80
N ARG A 356 -3.38 17.57 16.25
CA ARG A 356 -2.38 18.65 16.35
C ARG A 356 -2.82 20.00 15.76
N HIS A 357 -3.84 20.00 14.89
CA HIS A 357 -4.40 21.21 14.30
C HIS A 357 -5.67 21.69 15.01
N CYS A 358 -6.13 20.94 16.01
CA CYS A 358 -7.32 21.28 16.77
C CYS A 358 -6.95 22.12 18.01
N PRO A 359 -7.86 22.99 18.48
CA PRO A 359 -9.15 23.32 17.86
C PRO A 359 -9.05 24.34 16.71
N ILE A 360 -9.95 24.26 15.73
CA ILE A 360 -10.07 25.23 14.63
C ILE A 360 -11.32 26.10 14.86
N LYS A 361 -11.14 27.42 14.85
CA LYS A 361 -12.21 28.41 15.03
C LYS A 361 -12.92 28.75 13.71
N GLY A 362 -14.24 28.94 13.77
CA GLY A 362 -15.08 29.47 12.68
C GLY A 362 -15.79 30.77 13.10
N GLY A 363 -15.06 31.66 13.77
CA GLY A 363 -15.60 32.83 14.48
C GLY A 363 -15.48 32.63 15.99
N GLN A 364 -16.55 32.92 16.74
CA GLN A 364 -16.61 32.73 18.19
C GLN A 364 -16.77 31.27 18.64
N ARG A 365 -17.08 30.37 17.69
CA ARG A 365 -17.27 28.93 17.93
C ARG A 365 -16.18 28.10 17.28
N TYR A 366 -15.95 26.90 17.81
CA TYR A 366 -15.05 25.92 17.21
C TYR A 366 -15.79 25.12 16.15
N ILE A 367 -15.24 25.08 14.94
CA ILE A 367 -15.81 24.28 13.85
C ILE A 367 -15.21 22.88 13.81
N LEU A 368 -14.01 22.69 14.36
CA LEU A 368 -13.33 21.40 14.43
C LEU A 368 -12.57 21.28 15.75
N SER A 369 -12.69 20.14 16.43
CA SER A 369 -12.02 19.87 17.70
C SER A 369 -11.78 18.36 17.90
N GLY A 370 -10.94 18.01 18.87
CA GLY A 370 -10.78 16.61 19.33
C GLY A 370 -11.93 16.12 20.21
N THR A 371 -12.77 17.03 20.69
CA THR A 371 -13.98 16.74 21.47
C THR A 371 -15.18 17.49 20.88
N ALA A 372 -16.40 16.97 21.05
CA ALA A 372 -17.63 17.63 20.60
C ALA A 372 -18.11 18.73 21.57
N ILE A 373 -17.19 19.45 22.21
CA ILE A 373 -17.46 20.45 23.26
C ILE A 373 -16.66 21.72 22.97
N HIS A 374 -17.31 22.88 23.08
CA HIS A 374 -16.69 24.20 22.99
C HIS A 374 -15.98 24.58 24.30
N PRO A 375 -15.05 25.56 24.30
CA PRO A 375 -14.34 25.99 25.52
C PRO A 375 -15.25 26.49 26.63
N ASN A 376 -16.43 27.00 26.28
CA ASN A 376 -17.44 27.46 27.23
C ASN A 376 -18.31 26.33 27.80
N GLY A 377 -17.93 25.07 27.57
CA GLY A 377 -18.63 23.87 28.06
C GLY A 377 -19.86 23.46 27.23
N LYS A 378 -20.29 24.26 26.25
CA LYS A 378 -21.44 23.90 25.40
C LYS A 378 -21.07 22.83 24.39
N ALA A 379 -21.93 21.84 24.20
CA ALA A 379 -21.77 20.83 23.16
C ALA A 379 -21.85 21.44 21.74
N PHE A 380 -21.19 20.81 20.78
CA PHE A 380 -21.34 21.13 19.35
C PHE A 380 -22.77 20.86 18.91
N ALA A 381 -23.35 21.76 18.10
CA ALA A 381 -24.63 21.54 17.47
C ALA A 381 -24.48 20.67 16.21
N ARG A 382 -25.18 19.54 16.17
CA ARG A 382 -25.10 18.53 15.10
C ARG A 382 -23.66 18.11 14.80
N PRO A 383 -22.95 17.50 15.78
CA PRO A 383 -21.57 17.08 15.58
C PRO A 383 -21.50 15.92 14.58
N ARG A 384 -20.53 15.98 13.67
CA ARG A 384 -20.15 14.86 12.80
C ARG A 384 -18.71 14.47 13.08
N GLN A 385 -18.43 13.17 13.07
CA GLN A 385 -17.11 12.63 13.44
C GLN A 385 -16.40 12.03 12.23
N THR A 386 -15.09 12.24 12.14
CA THR A 386 -14.18 11.51 11.23
C THR A 386 -12.87 11.20 11.96
N GLY A 387 -12.65 9.92 12.28
CA GLY A 387 -11.53 9.51 13.13
C GLY A 387 -11.63 10.15 14.52
N PRO A 388 -10.55 10.76 15.06
CA PRO A 388 -10.57 11.44 16.35
C PRO A 388 -11.11 12.88 16.29
N LEU A 389 -11.59 13.35 15.13
CA LEU A 389 -12.00 14.73 14.91
C LEU A 389 -13.52 14.86 14.93
N TYR A 390 -14.02 15.84 15.67
CA TYR A 390 -15.42 16.25 15.70
C TYR A 390 -15.58 17.59 15.00
N MET A 391 -16.58 17.69 14.12
CA MET A 391 -16.92 18.89 13.37
C MET A 391 -18.35 19.32 13.70
N GLU A 392 -18.53 20.59 14.08
CA GLU A 392 -19.87 21.18 14.22
C GLU A 392 -20.44 21.41 12.81
N THR A 393 -21.67 20.96 12.52
CA THR A 393 -22.27 21.11 11.19
C THR A 393 -23.57 21.93 11.15
N ASP A 394 -23.92 22.54 12.27
CA ASP A 394 -25.03 23.48 12.37
C ASP A 394 -24.55 24.93 12.15
N TYR A 395 -24.39 25.29 10.87
CA TYR A 395 -24.00 26.64 10.47
C TYR A 395 -24.63 27.04 9.14
N ASP A 396 -24.77 28.35 8.93
CA ASP A 396 -25.30 28.95 7.70
C ASP A 396 -24.41 28.58 6.49
N SER A 397 -25.04 28.22 5.36
CA SER A 397 -24.35 27.95 4.10
C SER A 397 -23.43 29.09 3.68
N LYS A 398 -23.78 30.35 3.99
CA LYS A 398 -22.95 31.53 3.72
C LYS A 398 -21.56 31.46 4.37
N ARG A 399 -21.38 30.65 5.42
CA ARG A 399 -20.11 30.47 6.13
C ARG A 399 -19.24 29.33 5.59
N VAL A 400 -19.73 28.55 4.62
CA VAL A 400 -19.01 27.39 4.07
C VAL A 400 -17.63 27.74 3.54
N VAL A 401 -17.53 28.78 2.70
CA VAL A 401 -16.25 29.20 2.10
C VAL A 401 -15.28 29.68 3.18
N GLN A 402 -15.79 30.45 4.17
CA GLN A 402 -14.99 30.91 5.30
C GLN A 402 -14.46 29.75 6.16
N TYR A 403 -15.30 28.76 6.46
CA TYR A 403 -14.91 27.61 7.28
C TYR A 403 -13.95 26.71 6.54
N ALA A 404 -14.18 26.50 5.24
CA ALA A 404 -13.24 25.80 4.40
C ALA A 404 -11.88 26.51 4.35
N ALA A 405 -11.88 27.84 4.18
CA ALA A 405 -10.67 28.65 4.20
C ALA A 405 -9.89 28.51 5.52
N ASN A 406 -10.57 28.64 6.66
CA ASN A 406 -9.96 28.52 7.99
C ASN A 406 -9.28 27.15 8.17
N ILE A 407 -9.97 26.06 7.77
CA ILE A 407 -9.42 24.71 7.84
C ILE A 407 -8.19 24.57 6.93
N THR A 408 -8.28 25.00 5.66
CA THR A 408 -7.16 24.90 4.71
C THR A 408 -5.95 25.73 5.14
N LYS A 409 -6.18 26.89 5.78
CA LYS A 409 -5.13 27.75 6.33
C LYS A 409 -4.35 27.04 7.45
N CYS A 410 -5.05 26.36 8.37
CA CYS A 410 -4.42 25.60 9.46
C CYS A 410 -3.49 24.49 8.96
N VAL A 411 -3.76 23.91 7.79
CA VAL A 411 -2.97 22.82 7.20
C VAL A 411 -2.04 23.28 6.07
N LYS A 412 -1.84 24.59 5.91
CA LYS A 412 -1.01 25.21 4.86
C LYS A 412 -1.34 24.71 3.44
N LYS A 413 -2.64 24.51 3.14
CA LYS A 413 -3.13 24.16 1.80
C LYS A 413 -3.87 25.36 1.20
N ASN A 414 -3.85 25.47 -0.13
CA ASN A 414 -4.64 26.48 -0.83
C ASN A 414 -6.07 25.96 -1.07
N LEU A 415 -7.06 26.76 -0.68
CA LEU A 415 -8.48 26.49 -0.90
C LEU A 415 -8.83 26.36 -2.39
N SER A 416 -8.08 27.04 -3.26
CA SER A 416 -8.25 26.96 -4.73
C SER A 416 -7.94 25.60 -5.32
N ASN A 417 -7.39 24.67 -4.54
CA ASN A 417 -7.17 23.29 -4.96
C ASN A 417 -8.42 22.40 -4.79
N PHE A 418 -9.48 22.91 -4.17
CA PHE A 418 -10.78 22.24 -4.11
C PHE A 418 -11.71 22.90 -5.13
N TRP A 419 -12.43 22.07 -5.88
CA TRP A 419 -13.34 22.51 -6.93
C TRP A 419 -14.71 21.92 -6.71
N VAL A 420 -15.74 22.61 -7.16
CA VAL A 420 -17.13 22.20 -7.01
C VAL A 420 -17.87 22.28 -8.32
N ARG A 421 -18.86 21.41 -8.49
CA ARG A 421 -19.82 21.44 -9.58
C ARG A 421 -21.23 21.32 -9.00
N SER A 422 -22.14 22.14 -9.51
CA SER A 422 -23.57 22.06 -9.17
C SER A 422 -24.27 21.03 -10.03
#